data_AF-A0AAN8WYZ5-F1
#
_entry.id   AF-A0AAN8WYZ5-F1
#
_cell.length_a   1.000
_cell.length_b   1.000
_cell.length_c   1.000
_cell.angle_alpha   90.00
_cell.angle_beta   90.00
_cell.angle_gamma   90.00
#
_symmetry.space_group_name_H-M   'P 1'
#
loop_
_entity.id
_entity.type
_entity.pdbx_description
1 polymer ?
#
loop_
_entity_poly.entity_id
_entity_poly.type
_entity_poly.pdbx_seq_one_letter_code
_entity_poly.pdbx_strand_id
1 'polypeptide(L)'
;MPLLHQLRKELTTLIKNICSDLIKLTYVRGTDIKNINPSNENYHVPVNKVYLGLKGSDAIQSIAAEMGEDYYMPKLCYTHGKDFVVECVKQIQERFDGVDCFHFFSSCLHPEVTYNMTVSRLKPIVTRFPYLSDDINAQELDLEWRQQALNPKLNAIMTSRDYWRVIFYEK
;
A
#
# COMPACT_ATOMS: atom_id res chain seq x y z
N MET A 1 2.25 -19.60 0.69
CA MET A 1 0.97 -19.13 0.14
C MET A 1 1.06 -17.62 -0.06
N PRO A 2 0.70 -17.04 -1.21
CA PRO A 2 0.80 -15.60 -1.43
C PRO A 2 -0.20 -14.83 -0.53
N LEU A 3 0.30 -13.89 0.28
CA LEU A 3 -0.48 -13.08 1.23
C LEU A 3 -0.91 -11.74 0.60
N LEU A 4 -1.63 -11.79 -0.52
CA LEU A 4 -2.02 -10.60 -1.29
C LEU A 4 -2.79 -9.56 -0.45
N HIS A 5 -3.56 -10.00 0.54
CA HIS A 5 -4.28 -9.12 1.46
C HIS A 5 -3.36 -8.25 2.35
N GLN A 6 -2.10 -8.66 2.54
CA GLN A 6 -1.10 -7.89 3.31
C GLN A 6 -0.32 -6.91 2.43
N LEU A 7 -0.36 -7.08 1.11
CA LEU A 7 0.47 -6.33 0.17
C LEU A 7 0.37 -4.82 0.35
N ARG A 8 -0.86 -4.28 0.51
CA ARG A 8 -1.06 -2.85 0.75
C ARG A 8 -0.39 -2.37 2.04
N LYS A 9 -0.51 -3.14 3.11
CA LYS A 9 0.08 -2.81 4.42
C LYS A 9 1.60 -2.80 4.33
N GLU A 10 2.18 -3.84 3.71
CA GLU A 10 3.63 -3.96 3.57
C GLU A 10 4.20 -2.86 2.65
N LEU A 11 3.53 -2.56 1.53
CA LEU A 11 3.90 -1.42 0.67
C LEU A 11 3.79 -0.08 1.38
N THR A 12 2.75 0.09 2.21
CA THR A 12 2.58 1.30 3.02
C THR A 12 3.76 1.49 3.96
N THR A 13 4.13 0.43 4.68
CA THR A 13 5.29 0.45 5.59
C THR A 13 6.58 0.73 4.83
N LEU A 14 6.81 0.04 3.71
CA LEU A 14 8.01 0.20 2.90
C LEU A 14 8.19 1.63 2.36
N ILE A 15 7.18 2.16 1.66
CA ILE A 15 7.25 3.51 1.07
C ILE A 15 7.42 4.56 2.16
N LYS A 16 6.65 4.45 3.27
CA LYS A 16 6.76 5.41 4.37
C LYS A 16 8.13 5.34 5.03
N ASN A 17 8.72 4.16 5.20
CA ASN A 17 10.06 4.03 5.76
C ASN A 17 11.12 4.64 4.84
N ILE A 18 11.10 4.32 3.55
CA ILE A 18 12.02 4.90 2.55
C ILE A 18 11.95 6.43 2.55
N CYS A 19 10.75 7.00 2.65
CA CYS A 19 10.56 8.44 2.63
C CYS A 19 10.95 9.12 3.95
N SER A 20 10.93 8.42 5.09
CA SER A 20 11.03 9.04 6.42
C SER A 20 12.37 9.72 6.71
N ASP A 21 13.42 9.33 5.98
CA ASP A 21 14.77 9.86 6.18
C ASP A 21 15.04 11.15 5.39
N LEU A 22 14.29 11.40 4.31
CA LEU A 22 14.51 12.51 3.36
C LEU A 22 13.29 13.45 3.24
N ILE A 23 12.12 13.02 3.69
CA ILE A 23 10.85 13.75 3.61
C ILE A 23 10.28 13.93 5.01
N LYS A 24 9.65 15.08 5.26
CA LYS A 24 9.00 15.42 6.53
C LYS A 24 8.03 14.31 6.95
N LEU A 25 8.31 13.73 8.12
CA LEU A 25 7.50 12.67 8.74
C LEU A 25 6.01 13.00 8.84
N THR A 26 5.66 14.26 9.09
CA THR A 26 4.25 14.70 9.17
C THR A 26 3.52 14.50 7.84
N TYR A 27 4.17 14.82 6.72
CA TYR A 27 3.63 14.59 5.38
C TYR A 27 3.55 13.10 5.06
N VAL A 28 4.63 12.35 5.30
CA VAL A 28 4.71 10.91 5.00
C VAL A 28 3.66 10.11 5.79
N ARG A 29 3.45 10.44 7.08
CA ARG A 29 2.48 9.74 7.92
C ARG A 29 1.04 10.04 7.54
N GLY A 30 0.74 11.31 7.24
CA GLY A 30 -0.62 11.79 6.94
C GLY A 30 -1.09 11.58 5.51
N THR A 31 -0.20 11.21 4.58
CA THR A 31 -0.53 11.04 3.15
C THR A 31 -0.70 9.56 2.81
N ASP A 32 -1.71 9.25 1.98
CA ASP A 32 -1.84 7.92 1.38
C ASP A 32 -0.66 7.65 0.44
N ILE A 33 -0.17 6.42 0.41
CA ILE A 33 1.05 6.07 -0.33
C ILE A 33 0.98 6.35 -1.82
N LYS A 34 -0.20 6.40 -2.43
CA LYS A 34 -0.36 6.77 -3.84
C LYS A 34 -0.20 8.27 -4.09
N ASN A 35 -0.43 9.07 -3.07
CA ASN A 35 -0.43 10.53 -3.14
C ASN A 35 0.85 11.14 -2.57
N ILE A 36 1.76 10.32 -2.02
CA ILE A 36 3.10 10.77 -1.65
C ILE A 36 3.82 11.17 -2.93
N ASN A 37 4.10 12.46 -3.08
CA ASN A 37 4.92 12.99 -4.15
C ASN A 37 6.34 13.20 -3.62
N PRO A 38 7.27 12.25 -3.87
CA PRO A 38 8.62 12.35 -3.35
C PRO A 38 9.42 13.49 -4.00
N SER A 39 9.01 14.00 -5.17
CA SER A 39 9.65 15.11 -5.86
C SER A 39 9.28 16.49 -5.32
N ASN A 40 8.32 16.58 -4.39
CA ASN A 40 7.91 17.88 -3.84
C ASN A 40 8.87 18.39 -2.77
N GLU A 41 9.73 19.33 -3.16
CA GLU A 41 10.79 19.88 -2.31
C GLU A 41 10.27 20.61 -1.06
N ASN A 42 9.03 21.09 -1.06
CA ASN A 42 8.43 21.74 0.11
C ASN A 42 8.32 20.79 1.32
N TYR A 43 8.28 19.49 1.06
CA TYR A 43 8.21 18.47 2.09
C TYR A 43 9.56 17.83 2.40
N HIS A 44 10.66 18.23 1.76
CA HIS A 44 11.96 17.68 2.08
C HIS A 44 12.45 18.19 3.43
N VAL A 45 13.21 17.35 4.12
CA VAL A 45 13.92 17.79 5.32
C VAL A 45 15.13 18.63 4.90
N PRO A 46 15.53 19.62 5.72
CA PRO A 46 16.79 20.34 5.52
C PRO A 46 17.98 19.37 5.47
N VAL A 47 18.98 19.69 4.64
CA VAL A 47 20.18 18.87 4.40
C VAL A 47 20.86 18.43 5.71
N ASN A 48 20.95 19.33 6.70
CA ASN A 48 21.54 19.07 8.01
C ASN A 48 20.69 18.19 8.95
N LYS A 49 19.49 17.76 8.52
CA LYS A 49 18.58 16.89 9.27
C LYS A 49 18.30 15.57 8.56
N VAL A 50 18.89 15.35 7.39
CA VAL A 50 18.77 14.09 6.66
C VAL A 50 19.57 13.02 7.40
N TYR A 51 18.92 11.91 7.69
CA TYR A 51 19.56 10.75 8.29
C TYR A 51 20.05 9.79 7.20
N LEU A 52 21.35 9.52 7.14
CA LEU A 52 21.95 8.58 6.19
C LEU A 52 22.40 7.28 6.87
N GLY A 53 21.88 6.99 8.07
CA GLY A 53 22.44 5.97 8.95
C GLY A 53 23.64 6.47 9.75
N LEU A 54 24.01 5.74 10.81
CA LEU A 54 25.17 6.06 11.67
C LEU A 54 26.44 6.32 10.85
N LYS A 55 26.90 5.33 10.08
CA LYS A 55 28.15 5.43 9.30
C LYS A 55 28.14 6.55 8.25
N GLY A 56 27.01 6.74 7.56
CA GLY A 56 26.88 7.77 6.54
C GLY A 56 26.88 9.17 7.15
N SER A 57 26.20 9.34 8.29
CA SER A 57 26.15 10.60 9.02
C SER A 57 27.53 10.95 9.60
N ASP A 58 28.22 9.98 10.20
CA ASP A 58 29.58 10.17 10.73
C ASP A 58 30.57 10.55 9.62
N ALA A 59 30.51 9.88 8.46
CA ALA A 59 31.37 10.20 7.33
C ALA A 59 31.16 11.63 6.80
N ILE A 60 29.90 12.06 6.66
CA ILE A 60 29.56 13.41 6.22
C ILE A 60 30.03 14.46 7.24
N GLN A 61 29.84 14.20 8.54
CA GLN A 61 30.28 15.10 9.60
C GLN A 61 31.81 15.22 9.66
N SER A 62 32.54 14.10 9.54
CA SER A 62 34.00 14.12 9.47
C SER A 62 34.50 14.93 8.27
N ILE A 63 33.90 14.75 7.09
CA ILE A 63 34.24 15.54 5.90
C ILE A 63 33.96 17.04 6.12
N ALA A 64 32.83 17.38 6.72
CA ALA A 64 32.50 18.78 7.01
C ALA A 64 33.46 19.41 8.05
N ALA A 65 33.90 18.65 9.04
CA ALA A 65 34.86 19.10 10.04
C ALA A 65 36.27 19.33 9.45
N GLU A 66 36.69 18.50 8.50
CA GLU A 66 38.01 18.62 7.84
C GLU A 66 38.03 19.69 6.74
N MET A 67 36.96 19.79 5.95
CA MET A 67 36.92 20.61 4.73
C MET A 67 36.13 21.92 4.86
N GLY A 68 35.42 22.11 5.99
CA GLY A 68 34.52 23.24 6.23
C GLY A 68 33.06 22.97 5.82
N GLU A 69 32.11 23.65 6.47
CA GLU A 69 30.66 23.43 6.28
C GLU A 69 30.18 23.75 4.86
N ASP A 70 30.85 24.66 4.14
CA ASP A 70 30.52 25.05 2.77
C ASP A 70 31.01 24.07 1.70
N TYR A 71 31.69 22.98 2.10
CA TYR A 71 32.18 21.99 1.16
C TYR A 71 31.02 21.30 0.41
N TYR A 72 31.13 21.18 -0.91
CA TYR A 72 30.01 20.77 -1.77
C TYR A 72 29.64 19.28 -1.67
N MET A 73 30.55 18.42 -1.22
CA MET A 73 30.36 16.96 -1.22
C MET A 73 29.20 16.47 -0.36
N PRO A 74 29.01 16.95 0.89
CA PRO A 74 27.80 16.68 1.66
C PRO A 74 26.53 16.97 0.85
N LYS A 75 26.41 18.19 0.31
CA LYS A 75 25.25 18.61 -0.49
C LYS A 75 25.04 17.69 -1.72
N LEU A 76 26.11 17.26 -2.36
CA LEU A 76 26.06 16.34 -3.50
C LEU A 76 25.54 14.95 -3.08
N CYS A 77 26.05 14.40 -1.97
CA CYS A 77 25.60 13.11 -1.44
C CYS A 77 24.11 13.12 -1.10
N TYR A 78 23.65 14.17 -0.43
CA TYR A 78 22.23 14.35 -0.12
C TYR A 78 21.36 14.50 -1.37
N THR A 79 21.86 15.20 -2.38
CA THR A 79 21.15 15.35 -3.66
C THR A 79 20.99 14.00 -4.36
N HIS A 80 22.05 13.20 -4.47
CA HIS A 80 21.95 11.88 -5.08
C HIS A 80 21.11 10.89 -4.27
N GLY A 81 21.20 10.94 -2.92
CA GLY A 81 20.34 10.14 -2.05
C GLY A 81 18.86 10.49 -2.23
N LYS A 82 18.56 11.80 -2.36
CA LYS A 82 17.22 12.30 -2.69
C LYS A 82 16.73 11.75 -4.02
N ASP A 83 17.53 11.88 -5.08
CA ASP A 83 17.15 11.42 -6.42
C ASP A 83 16.90 9.91 -6.45
N PHE A 84 17.73 9.13 -5.76
CA PHE A 84 17.52 7.69 -5.60
C PHE A 84 16.19 7.37 -4.91
N VAL A 85 15.87 8.04 -3.80
CA VAL A 85 14.61 7.81 -3.08
C VAL A 85 13.41 8.23 -3.92
N VAL A 86 13.50 9.36 -4.63
CA VAL A 86 12.46 9.82 -5.55
C VAL A 86 12.16 8.76 -6.60
N GLU A 87 13.20 8.26 -7.26
CA GLU A 87 13.06 7.26 -8.31
C GLU A 87 12.55 5.92 -7.76
N CYS A 88 13.08 5.47 -6.62
CA CYS A 88 12.66 4.24 -5.97
C CYS A 88 11.16 4.25 -5.62
N VAL A 89 10.67 5.34 -5.02
CA VAL A 89 9.26 5.48 -4.65
C VAL A 89 8.36 5.50 -5.89
N LYS A 90 8.75 6.23 -6.94
CA LYS A 90 7.99 6.28 -8.20
C LYS A 90 7.87 4.89 -8.83
N GLN A 91 8.99 4.16 -8.97
CA GLN A 91 8.97 2.82 -9.56
C GLN A 91 8.13 1.83 -8.73
N ILE A 92 8.16 1.93 -7.39
CA ILE A 92 7.30 1.10 -6.54
C ILE A 92 5.82 1.48 -6.76
N GLN A 93 5.48 2.76 -6.76
CA GLN A 93 4.11 3.23 -6.98
C GLN A 93 3.58 2.77 -8.35
N GLU A 94 4.37 2.94 -9.42
CA GLU A 94 4.01 2.50 -10.77
C GLU A 94 3.79 0.98 -10.85
N ARG A 95 4.69 0.20 -10.26
CA ARG A 95 4.59 -1.27 -10.26
C ARG A 95 3.38 -1.78 -9.48
N PHE A 96 2.89 -1.02 -8.50
CA PHE A 96 1.80 -1.41 -7.61
C PHE A 96 0.58 -0.49 -7.66
N ASP A 97 0.36 0.23 -8.76
CA ASP A 97 -0.77 1.17 -8.91
C ASP A 97 -2.14 0.49 -8.66
N GLY A 98 -2.26 -0.79 -9.02
CA GLY A 98 -3.44 -1.63 -8.79
C GLY A 98 -3.59 -2.24 -7.39
N VAL A 99 -2.72 -1.95 -6.42
CA VAL A 99 -2.74 -2.63 -5.10
C VAL A 99 -4.09 -2.51 -4.37
N ASP A 100 -4.78 -1.39 -4.56
CA ASP A 100 -6.08 -1.15 -3.93
C ASP A 100 -7.18 -2.08 -4.42
N CYS A 101 -7.05 -2.66 -5.61
CA CYS A 101 -8.01 -3.64 -6.12
C CYS A 101 -8.05 -4.87 -5.23
N PHE A 102 -6.89 -5.34 -4.74
CA PHE A 102 -6.81 -6.48 -3.81
C PHE A 102 -7.33 -6.13 -2.42
N HIS A 103 -7.01 -4.93 -1.93
CA HIS A 103 -7.53 -4.45 -0.66
C HIS A 103 -9.07 -4.34 -0.70
N PHE A 104 -9.61 -3.72 -1.75
CA PHE A 104 -11.04 -3.63 -1.99
C PHE A 104 -11.69 -5.01 -2.02
N PHE A 105 -11.13 -5.95 -2.78
CA PHE A 105 -11.62 -7.33 -2.83
C PHE A 105 -11.68 -7.96 -1.44
N SER A 106 -10.60 -7.85 -0.66
CA SER A 106 -10.56 -8.41 0.70
C SER A 106 -11.59 -7.77 1.63
N SER A 107 -11.84 -6.46 1.50
CA SER A 107 -12.85 -5.76 2.30
C SER A 107 -14.28 -6.14 1.93
N CYS A 108 -14.54 -6.44 0.65
CA CYS A 108 -15.86 -6.90 0.19
C CYS A 108 -16.25 -8.25 0.79
N LEU A 109 -15.25 -9.10 1.08
CA LEU A 109 -15.45 -10.44 1.62
C LEU A 109 -15.56 -10.47 3.16
N HIS A 110 -15.59 -9.31 3.81
CA HIS A 110 -15.83 -9.28 5.26
C HIS A 110 -17.27 -9.72 5.56
N PRO A 111 -17.52 -10.57 6.58
CA PRO A 111 -18.86 -11.05 6.93
C PRO A 111 -19.89 -9.93 7.09
N GLU A 112 -19.52 -8.85 7.78
CA GLU A 112 -20.37 -7.67 7.96
C GLU A 112 -20.78 -7.02 6.63
N VAL A 113 -19.83 -6.86 5.69
CA VAL A 113 -20.07 -6.22 4.39
C VAL A 113 -20.91 -7.14 3.50
N THR A 114 -20.57 -8.42 3.50
CA THR A 114 -21.20 -9.48 2.72
C THR A 114 -22.64 -9.72 3.16
N TYR A 115 -22.86 -9.96 4.46
CA TYR A 115 -24.17 -10.28 5.02
C TYR A 115 -25.17 -9.12 4.86
N ASN A 116 -24.70 -7.89 5.11
CA ASN A 116 -25.53 -6.69 4.95
C ASN A 116 -25.71 -6.28 3.47
N MET A 117 -25.15 -7.04 2.52
CA MET A 117 -25.23 -6.76 1.08
C MET A 117 -24.79 -5.33 0.73
N THR A 118 -23.82 -4.79 1.47
CA THR A 118 -23.30 -3.43 1.23
C THR A 118 -22.69 -3.32 -0.17
N VAL A 119 -22.10 -4.42 -0.65
CA VAL A 119 -21.68 -4.60 -2.04
C VAL A 119 -22.76 -5.41 -2.76
N SER A 120 -23.54 -4.76 -3.62
CA SER A 120 -24.70 -5.38 -4.27
C SER A 120 -24.38 -6.19 -5.54
N ARG A 121 -23.16 -6.03 -6.07
CA ARG A 121 -22.66 -6.67 -7.31
C ARG A 121 -21.14 -6.88 -7.22
N LEU A 122 -20.68 -8.06 -7.60
CA LEU A 122 -19.26 -8.40 -7.74
C LEU A 122 -18.74 -8.17 -9.16
N LYS A 123 -19.61 -7.95 -10.15
CA LYS A 123 -19.20 -7.63 -11.53
C LYS A 123 -18.08 -6.57 -11.64
N PRO A 124 -18.08 -5.44 -10.89
CA PRO A 124 -16.99 -4.45 -10.95
C PRO A 124 -15.62 -4.99 -10.52
N ILE A 125 -15.59 -6.03 -9.68
CA ILE A 125 -14.37 -6.71 -9.26
C ILE A 125 -13.88 -7.59 -10.40
N VAL A 126 -14.76 -8.40 -11.00
CA VAL A 126 -14.42 -9.29 -12.12
C VAL A 126 -13.83 -8.49 -13.28
N THR A 127 -14.39 -7.31 -13.60
CA THR A 127 -13.87 -6.44 -14.66
C THR A 127 -12.47 -5.88 -14.39
N ARG A 128 -12.01 -5.88 -13.14
CA ARG A 128 -10.65 -5.43 -12.77
C ARG A 128 -9.61 -6.54 -12.86
N PHE A 129 -10.04 -7.80 -13.03
CA PHE A 129 -9.17 -8.96 -13.17
C PHE A 129 -9.47 -9.63 -14.51
N PRO A 130 -8.80 -9.24 -15.61
CA PRO A 130 -9.13 -9.71 -16.96
C PRO A 130 -9.03 -11.23 -17.14
N TYR A 131 -8.22 -11.92 -16.32
CA TYR A 131 -8.15 -13.37 -16.33
C TYR A 131 -9.40 -14.06 -15.75
N LEU A 132 -10.19 -13.36 -14.91
CA LEU A 132 -11.41 -13.91 -14.33
C LEU A 132 -12.62 -13.75 -15.26
N SER A 133 -12.58 -12.81 -16.21
CA SER A 133 -13.72 -12.57 -17.10
C SER A 133 -13.96 -13.69 -18.10
N ASP A 134 -12.94 -14.48 -18.43
CA ASP A 134 -13.05 -15.58 -19.38
C ASP A 134 -13.63 -16.85 -18.71
N ASP A 135 -13.38 -17.02 -17.41
CA ASP A 135 -13.78 -18.22 -16.65
C ASP A 135 -15.08 -18.04 -15.84
N ILE A 136 -15.55 -16.80 -15.62
CA ILE A 136 -16.67 -16.51 -14.72
C ILE A 136 -17.81 -15.79 -15.44
N ASN A 137 -19.01 -16.40 -15.40
CA ASN A 137 -20.24 -15.70 -15.76
C ASN A 137 -20.61 -14.68 -14.65
N ALA A 138 -20.39 -13.39 -14.92
CA ALA A 138 -20.65 -12.32 -13.96
C ALA A 138 -22.10 -12.26 -13.45
N GLN A 139 -23.08 -12.72 -14.25
CA GLN A 139 -24.48 -12.72 -13.85
C GLN A 139 -24.80 -13.85 -12.87
N GLU A 140 -24.23 -15.03 -13.10
CA GLU A 140 -24.34 -16.16 -12.17
C GLU A 140 -23.62 -15.87 -10.86
N LEU A 141 -22.43 -15.24 -10.93
CA LEU A 141 -21.70 -14.80 -9.74
C LEU A 141 -22.52 -13.81 -8.89
N ASP A 142 -23.15 -12.80 -9.51
CA ASP A 142 -23.98 -11.83 -8.79
C ASP A 142 -25.22 -12.50 -8.16
N LEU A 143 -25.76 -13.56 -8.77
CA LEU A 143 -26.87 -14.34 -8.21
C LEU A 143 -26.41 -15.16 -7.00
N GLU A 144 -25.31 -15.92 -7.11
CA GLU A 144 -24.75 -16.68 -5.98
C GLU A 144 -24.38 -15.75 -4.82
N TRP A 145 -23.79 -14.59 -5.14
CA TRP A 145 -23.43 -13.56 -4.17
C TRP A 145 -24.62 -13.03 -3.36
N ARG A 146 -25.81 -12.91 -3.97
CA ARG A 146 -27.02 -12.48 -3.28
C ARG A 146 -27.68 -13.62 -2.50
N GLN A 147 -27.65 -14.83 -3.06
CA GLN A 147 -28.29 -15.99 -2.45
C GLN A 147 -27.65 -16.36 -1.11
N GLN A 148 -26.34 -16.19 -0.96
CA GLN A 148 -25.69 -16.45 0.34
C GLN A 148 -26.26 -15.61 1.49
N ALA A 149 -26.71 -14.37 1.25
CA ALA A 149 -27.27 -13.52 2.31
C ALA A 149 -28.61 -14.07 2.86
N LEU A 150 -29.26 -14.97 2.11
CA LEU A 150 -30.48 -15.67 2.54
C LEU A 150 -30.18 -16.93 3.37
N ASN A 151 -28.91 -17.32 3.54
CA ASN A 151 -28.55 -18.51 4.30
C ASN A 151 -28.78 -18.27 5.81
N PRO A 152 -29.69 -19.01 6.47
CA PRO A 152 -30.05 -18.77 7.87
C PRO A 152 -28.91 -19.08 8.85
N LYS A 153 -27.85 -19.77 8.41
CA LYS A 153 -26.68 -20.10 9.23
C LYS A 153 -25.65 -18.97 9.30
N LEU A 154 -25.80 -17.92 8.49
CA LEU A 154 -24.85 -16.81 8.41
C LEU A 154 -25.32 -15.61 9.23
N ASN A 155 -24.36 -14.86 9.77
CA ASN A 155 -24.61 -13.54 10.37
C ASN A 155 -23.38 -12.63 10.22
N ALA A 156 -23.58 -11.33 10.40
CA ALA A 156 -22.56 -10.29 10.23
C ALA A 156 -21.39 -10.36 11.23
N ILE A 157 -21.57 -11.01 12.37
CA ILE A 157 -20.63 -11.00 13.50
C ILE A 157 -19.67 -12.20 13.46
N MET A 158 -19.89 -13.14 12.53
CA MET A 158 -19.04 -14.31 12.37
C MET A 158 -17.61 -13.90 11.99
N THR A 159 -16.64 -14.75 12.33
CA THR A 159 -15.30 -14.60 11.77
C THR A 159 -15.34 -14.89 10.27
N SER A 160 -14.46 -14.26 9.48
CA SER A 160 -14.38 -14.54 8.04
C SER A 160 -14.16 -16.02 7.75
N ARG A 161 -13.39 -16.72 8.60
CA ARG A 161 -13.14 -18.16 8.44
C ARG A 161 -14.43 -18.96 8.56
N ASP A 162 -15.22 -18.72 9.61
CA ASP A 162 -16.43 -19.51 9.86
C ASP A 162 -17.52 -19.17 8.84
N TYR A 163 -17.66 -17.90 8.50
CA TYR A 163 -18.60 -17.42 7.48
C TYR A 163 -18.38 -18.13 6.14
N TRP A 164 -17.15 -18.06 5.61
CA TRP A 164 -16.82 -18.68 4.33
C TRP A 164 -16.80 -20.21 4.40
N ARG A 165 -16.58 -20.80 5.58
CA ARG A 165 -16.65 -22.25 5.76
C ARG A 165 -18.06 -22.78 5.51
N VAL A 166 -19.08 -22.10 6.03
CA VAL A 166 -20.49 -22.46 5.80
C VAL A 166 -20.83 -22.39 4.31
N ILE A 167 -20.35 -21.37 3.59
CA ILE A 167 -20.60 -21.20 2.15
C ILE A 167 -19.94 -22.27 1.29
N PHE A 168 -18.66 -22.59 1.54
CA PHE A 168 -17.88 -23.44 0.65
C PHE A 168 -17.91 -24.93 1.01
N TYR A 169 -18.21 -25.30 2.25
CA TYR A 169 -18.12 -26.69 2.73
C TYR A 169 -19.43 -27.30 3.22
N GLU A 170 -20.50 -26.51 3.39
CA GLU A 170 -21.82 -27.03 3.77
C GLU A 170 -22.82 -27.01 2.60
N LYS A 171 -22.34 -26.99 1.35
CA LYS A 171 -23.18 -27.19 0.15
C LYS A 171 -23.78 -28.59 0.11
#